data_AF-A0A1G1DG21-F1
#
_entry.id   AF-A0A1G1DG21-F1
#
_cell.length_a   1.000
_cell.length_b   1.000
_cell.length_c   1.000
_cell.angle_alpha   90.00
_cell.angle_beta   90.00
_cell.angle_gamma   90.00
#
_symmetry.space_group_name_H-M   'P 1'
#
loop_
_entity.id
_entity.type
_entity.pdbx_description
1 polymer ?
#
loop_
_entity_poly.entity_id
_entity_poly.type
_entity_poly.pdbx_seq_one_letter_code
_entity_poly.pdbx_strand_id
1 'polypeptide(L)'
;MPTIDDLKRIADVEFADIVKDTQQIDYKLRIILINYSFVDVYLSQKLSDRFGFHWESMDARGSIYRYDNFPDKKWQSVVTFPHHFHNGSQNAVESSPFPLTVIEGFRAFMEFVRSKIVVRENI
;
A
#
# COMPACT_ATOMS: atom_id res chain seq x y z
N MET A 1 -18.50 -5.27 -0.54
CA MET A 1 -17.38 -4.51 0.04
C MET A 1 -16.14 -5.37 -0.10
N PRO A 2 -15.00 -4.80 -0.54
CA PRO A 2 -13.73 -5.50 -0.60
C PRO A 2 -13.33 -6.05 0.78
N THR A 3 -12.79 -7.26 0.78
CA THR A 3 -12.28 -7.96 1.96
C THR A 3 -10.75 -8.02 1.92
N ILE A 4 -10.14 -8.35 3.07
CA ILE A 4 -8.69 -8.62 3.10
C ILE A 4 -8.33 -9.81 2.21
N ASP A 5 -9.19 -10.83 2.11
CA ASP A 5 -8.98 -11.99 1.26
C ASP A 5 -9.00 -11.63 -0.24
N ASP A 6 -9.84 -10.66 -0.65
CA ASP A 6 -9.82 -10.14 -2.01
C ASP A 6 -8.47 -9.50 -2.36
N LEU A 7 -7.93 -8.68 -1.44
CA LEU A 7 -6.62 -8.03 -1.61
C LEU A 7 -5.47 -9.03 -1.56
N LYS A 8 -5.54 -10.04 -0.69
CA LYS A 8 -4.58 -11.14 -0.63
C LYS A 8 -4.58 -11.92 -1.94
N ARG A 9 -5.75 -12.26 -2.50
CA ARG A 9 -5.84 -12.95 -3.79
C ARG A 9 -5.23 -12.14 -4.92
N ILE A 10 -5.44 -10.83 -4.95
CA ILE A 10 -4.80 -9.94 -5.92
C ILE A 10 -3.28 -10.00 -5.76
N ALA A 11 -2.76 -9.84 -4.54
CA ALA A 11 -1.32 -9.89 -4.28
C ALA A 11 -0.70 -11.24 -4.71
N ASP A 12 -1.31 -12.36 -4.30
CA ASP A 12 -0.78 -13.70 -4.54
C ASP A 12 -0.85 -14.11 -6.03
N VAL A 13 -1.82 -13.59 -6.80
CA VAL A 13 -2.06 -14.01 -8.19
C VAL A 13 -1.54 -13.00 -9.20
N GLU A 14 -1.90 -11.73 -9.06
CA GLU A 14 -1.60 -10.69 -10.05
C GLU A 14 -0.17 -10.14 -9.91
N PHE A 15 0.42 -10.26 -8.72
CA PHE A 15 1.75 -9.73 -8.37
C PHE A 15 2.72 -10.83 -7.89
N ALA A 16 2.48 -12.08 -8.29
CA ALA A 16 3.27 -13.25 -7.89
C ALA A 16 4.77 -13.14 -8.24
N ASP A 17 5.15 -12.26 -9.16
CA ASP A 17 6.54 -12.01 -9.55
C ASP A 17 7.31 -11.13 -8.55
N ILE A 18 6.61 -10.33 -7.74
CA ILE A 18 7.22 -9.47 -6.70
C ILE A 18 6.83 -9.86 -5.28
N VAL A 19 5.79 -10.65 -5.11
CA VAL A 19 5.33 -11.15 -3.80
C VAL A 19 6.07 -12.42 -3.45
N LYS A 20 6.69 -12.43 -2.27
CA LYS A 20 7.36 -13.61 -1.70
C LYS A 20 6.46 -14.43 -0.80
N ASP A 21 5.70 -13.75 0.06
CA ASP A 21 4.81 -14.39 1.04
C ASP A 21 3.74 -13.39 1.49
N THR A 22 2.62 -13.89 2.00
CA THR A 22 1.53 -13.08 2.54
C THR A 22 1.04 -13.64 3.87
N GLN A 23 1.01 -12.80 4.90
CA GLN A 23 0.72 -13.19 6.27
C GLN A 23 -0.41 -12.35 6.85
N GLN A 24 -1.44 -13.01 7.38
CA GLN A 24 -2.46 -12.34 8.19
C GLN A 24 -1.90 -12.12 9.59
N ILE A 25 -1.82 -10.86 10.03
CA ILE A 25 -1.38 -10.46 11.37
C ILE A 25 -2.52 -9.65 12.00
N ASP A 26 -3.26 -10.26 12.93
CA ASP A 26 -4.49 -9.70 13.49
C ASP A 26 -5.45 -9.20 12.39
N TYR A 27 -5.65 -7.88 12.30
CA TYR A 27 -6.56 -7.21 11.36
C TYR A 27 -5.86 -6.71 10.09
N LYS A 28 -4.55 -6.94 9.93
CA LYS A 28 -3.79 -6.51 8.76
C LYS A 28 -3.26 -7.69 7.96
N LEU A 29 -3.15 -7.49 6.65
CA LEU A 29 -2.41 -8.37 5.76
C LEU A 29 -1.02 -7.77 5.55
N ARG A 30 0.03 -8.55 5.81
CA ARG A 30 1.41 -8.21 5.46
C ARG A 30 1.81 -8.98 4.22
N ILE A 31 2.20 -8.26 3.18
CA ILE A 31 2.74 -8.80 1.94
C ILE A 31 4.26 -8.61 1.99
N ILE A 32 4.99 -9.70 2.11
CA ILE A 32 6.45 -9.70 2.06
C ILE A 32 6.87 -9.77 0.60
N LEU A 33 7.69 -8.82 0.17
CA LEU A 33 8.17 -8.73 -1.21
C LEU A 33 9.49 -9.51 -1.38
N ILE A 34 9.86 -9.80 -2.62
CA ILE A 34 11.07 -10.59 -2.96
C ILE A 34 12.38 -9.99 -2.43
N ASN A 35 12.43 -8.67 -2.21
CA ASN A 35 13.59 -7.99 -1.62
C ASN A 35 13.48 -7.80 -0.09
N TYR A 36 12.53 -8.48 0.56
CA TYR A 36 12.23 -8.42 2.00
C TYR A 36 11.68 -7.08 2.53
N SER A 37 11.44 -6.09 1.66
CA SER A 37 10.52 -5.00 2.01
C SER A 37 9.09 -5.54 2.10
N PHE A 38 8.17 -4.76 2.68
CA PHE A 38 6.80 -5.25 2.90
C PHE A 38 5.73 -4.20 2.71
N VAL A 39 4.58 -4.64 2.23
CA VAL A 39 3.35 -3.85 2.18
C VAL A 39 2.40 -4.33 3.28
N ASP A 40 2.08 -3.45 4.22
CA ASP A 40 0.99 -3.66 5.18
C ASP A 40 -0.31 -3.10 4.59
N VAL A 41 -1.34 -3.92 4.59
CA VAL A 41 -2.68 -3.62 4.08
C VAL A 41 -3.66 -3.67 5.23
N TYR A 42 -4.37 -2.55 5.43
CA TYR A 42 -5.44 -2.40 6.40
C TYR A 42 -6.75 -2.06 5.70
N LEU A 43 -7.82 -2.77 6.06
CA LEU A 43 -9.20 -2.45 5.73
C LEU A 43 -10.00 -2.31 7.02
N SER A 44 -10.76 -1.22 7.16
CA SER A 44 -11.62 -1.06 8.32
C SER A 44 -12.78 -2.04 8.27
N GLN A 45 -12.98 -2.77 9.37
CA GLN A 45 -14.14 -3.65 9.54
C GLN A 45 -15.43 -2.88 9.91
N LYS A 46 -15.31 -1.60 10.29
CA LYS A 46 -16.43 -0.76 10.79
C LYS A 46 -16.86 0.29 9.79
N LEU A 47 -15.92 0.89 9.07
CA LEU A 47 -16.18 1.95 8.11
C LEU A 47 -15.94 1.41 6.71
N SER A 48 -17.00 1.32 5.91
CA SER A 48 -16.88 0.95 4.50
C SER A 48 -15.89 1.85 3.79
N ASP A 49 -15.07 1.28 2.92
CA ASP A 49 -14.08 1.97 2.08
C ASP A 49 -12.99 2.73 2.85
N ARG A 50 -12.84 2.55 4.17
CA ARG A 50 -11.69 3.06 4.93
C ARG A 50 -10.54 2.07 4.83
N PHE A 51 -9.40 2.50 4.31
CA PHE A 51 -8.24 1.65 4.08
C PHE A 51 -6.92 2.37 4.34
N GLY A 52 -5.84 1.60 4.40
CA GLY A 52 -4.47 2.10 4.29
C GLY A 52 -3.53 1.02 3.74
N PHE A 53 -2.76 1.38 2.73
CA PHE A 53 -1.70 0.56 2.15
C PHE A 53 -0.37 1.23 2.45
N HIS A 54 0.51 0.55 3.18
CA HIS A 54 1.79 1.09 3.63
C HIS A 54 2.91 0.20 3.10
N TRP A 55 3.82 0.76 2.30
CA TRP A 55 5.04 0.09 1.90
C TRP A 55 6.23 0.67 2.66
N GLU A 56 6.91 -0.17 3.43
CA GLU A 56 8.19 0.14 4.07
C GLU A 56 9.31 -0.33 3.13
N SER A 57 9.86 0.59 2.34
CA SER A 57 10.92 0.29 1.37
C SER A 57 12.24 0.06 2.09
N MET A 58 12.91 -1.05 1.77
CA MET A 58 14.25 -1.39 2.28
C MET A 58 15.36 -0.78 1.42
N ASP A 59 15.08 0.35 0.77
CA ASP A 59 16.08 1.11 0.02
C ASP A 59 17.09 1.80 0.96
N ALA A 60 18.18 2.32 0.39
CA ALA A 60 19.24 2.96 1.16
C ALA A 60 18.79 4.25 1.90
N ARG A 61 17.62 4.79 1.57
CA ARG A 61 17.06 6.00 2.20
C ARG A 61 16.01 5.68 3.26
N GLY A 62 15.60 4.41 3.39
CA GLY A 62 14.51 4.00 4.27
C GLY A 62 13.17 4.63 3.89
N SER A 63 12.91 4.78 2.58
CA SER A 63 11.70 5.47 2.12
C SER A 63 10.43 4.73 2.59
N ILE A 64 9.39 5.50 2.91
CA ILE A 64 8.05 4.92 3.14
C ILE A 64 7.07 5.47 2.12
N TYR A 65 6.15 4.62 1.68
CA TYR A 65 5.06 5.02 0.81
C TYR A 65 3.75 4.60 1.43
N ARG A 66 2.77 5.49 1.44
CA ARG A 66 1.47 5.16 2.04
C ARG A 66 0.33 5.76 1.27
N TYR A 67 -0.54 4.90 0.75
CA TYR A 67 -1.82 5.30 0.19
C TYR A 67 -2.93 4.96 1.16
N ASP A 68 -3.53 5.97 1.77
CA ASP A 68 -4.64 5.78 2.69
C ASP A 68 -5.68 6.89 2.54
N ASN A 69 -6.79 6.73 3.25
CA ASN A 69 -7.83 7.74 3.26
C ASN A 69 -8.25 8.18 4.65
N PHE A 70 -7.39 8.05 5.66
CA PHE A 70 -7.70 8.53 7.00
C PHE A 70 -7.95 10.06 6.97
N PRO A 71 -9.08 10.57 7.49
CA PRO A 71 -9.50 11.95 7.32
C PRO A 71 -8.78 12.88 8.32
N ASP A 72 -7.44 12.90 8.26
CA ASP A 72 -6.63 13.82 9.05
C ASP A 72 -6.85 15.26 8.56
N LYS A 73 -7.36 16.13 9.45
CA LYS A 73 -7.62 17.54 9.14
C LYS A 73 -6.38 18.29 8.67
N LYS A 74 -5.17 17.82 8.99
CA LYS A 74 -3.92 18.36 8.47
C LYS A 74 -3.87 18.36 6.94
N TRP A 75 -4.52 17.38 6.30
CA TRP A 75 -4.49 17.16 4.85
C TRP A 75 -5.80 17.54 4.15
N GLN A 76 -6.68 18.28 4.81
CA GLN A 76 -7.99 18.67 4.26
C GLN A 76 -7.92 19.49 2.96
N SER A 77 -6.78 20.12 2.67
CA SER A 77 -6.56 20.88 1.44
C SER A 77 -6.09 20.03 0.26
N VAL A 78 -5.85 18.72 0.45
CA VAL A 78 -5.51 17.79 -0.62
C VAL A 78 -6.74 17.59 -1.51
N VAL A 79 -6.57 17.66 -2.83
CA VAL A 79 -7.70 17.63 -3.79
C VAL A 79 -8.53 16.34 -3.67
N THR A 80 -7.88 15.22 -3.37
CA THR A 80 -8.52 13.91 -3.25
C THR A 80 -8.99 13.59 -1.83
N PHE A 81 -8.98 14.56 -0.90
CA PHE A 81 -9.33 14.34 0.50
C PHE A 81 -10.66 13.55 0.65
N PRO A 82 -10.71 12.49 1.47
CA PRO A 82 -9.71 12.12 2.47
C PRO A 82 -8.57 11.24 1.94
N HIS A 83 -8.61 10.83 0.67
CA HIS A 83 -7.54 10.05 0.05
C HIS A 83 -6.30 10.91 -0.15
N HIS A 84 -5.16 10.39 0.26
CA HIS A 84 -3.88 11.07 0.12
C HIS A 84 -2.75 10.05 -0.01
N PHE A 85 -1.63 10.48 -0.55
CA PHE A 85 -0.46 9.65 -0.73
C PHE A 85 0.75 10.26 -0.04
N HIS A 86 1.40 9.49 0.83
CA HIS A 86 2.71 9.80 1.39
C HIS A 86 3.78 9.27 0.44
N ASN A 87 4.53 10.15 -0.21
CA ASN A 87 5.49 9.81 -1.26
C ASN A 87 6.94 9.89 -0.73
N GLY A 88 7.43 8.77 -0.21
CA GLY A 88 8.81 8.61 0.25
C GLY A 88 9.05 8.99 1.72
N SER A 89 8.16 9.76 2.33
CA SER A 89 8.19 10.07 3.77
C SER A 89 6.81 10.39 4.34
N GLN A 90 6.67 10.30 5.66
CA GLN A 90 5.41 10.59 6.36
C GLN A 90 4.88 12.02 6.12
N ASN A 91 5.76 12.99 5.84
CA ASN A 91 5.37 14.40 5.66
C ASN A 91 5.28 14.83 4.18
N ALA A 92 5.69 13.98 3.24
CA ALA A 92 5.58 14.25 1.81
C ALA A 92 4.19 13.83 1.30
N VAL A 93 3.16 14.61 1.65
CA VAL A 93 1.76 14.31 1.29
C VAL A 93 1.36 15.00 0.00
N GLU A 94 0.79 14.22 -0.92
CA GLU A 94 0.24 14.68 -2.20
C GLU A 94 -1.18 14.13 -2.43
N SER A 95 -1.87 14.71 -3.42
CA SER A 95 -3.11 14.15 -3.94
C SER A 95 -2.88 12.72 -4.41
N SER A 96 -3.85 11.84 -4.15
CA SER A 96 -3.73 10.44 -4.55
C SER A 96 -3.54 10.34 -6.06
N PRO A 97 -2.44 9.71 -6.53
CA PRO A 97 -2.26 9.39 -7.94
C PRO A 97 -3.00 8.10 -8.35
N PHE A 98 -3.73 7.49 -7.41
CA PHE A 98 -4.34 6.16 -7.56
C PHE A 98 -5.87 6.26 -7.67
N PRO A 99 -6.53 5.25 -8.28
CA PRO A 99 -7.98 5.15 -8.23
C PRO A 99 -8.52 5.10 -6.79
N LEU A 100 -9.63 5.78 -6.54
CA LEU A 100 -10.18 5.97 -5.18
C LEU A 100 -10.96 4.77 -4.64
N THR A 101 -11.25 3.76 -5.47
CA THR A 101 -11.87 2.52 -5.00
C THR A 101 -10.80 1.60 -4.42
N VAL A 102 -11.13 0.87 -3.35
CA VAL A 102 -10.15 0.03 -2.63
C VAL A 102 -9.43 -0.96 -3.54
N ILE A 103 -10.15 -1.68 -4.41
CA ILE A 103 -9.57 -2.71 -5.29
C ILE A 103 -8.64 -2.10 -6.34
N GLU A 104 -9.13 -1.12 -7.10
CA GLU A 104 -8.34 -0.50 -8.17
C GLU A 104 -7.20 0.35 -7.60
N GLY A 105 -7.43 0.98 -6.45
CA GLY A 105 -6.41 1.69 -5.68
C GLY A 105 -5.30 0.76 -5.18
N PHE A 106 -5.65 -0.42 -4.68
CA PHE A 106 -4.68 -1.43 -4.26
C PHE A 106 -3.86 -1.95 -5.44
N ARG A 107 -4.50 -2.29 -6.56
CA ARG A 107 -3.79 -2.69 -7.79
C ARG A 107 -2.81 -1.63 -8.26
N ALA A 108 -3.27 -0.39 -8.39
CA ALA A 108 -2.41 0.72 -8.83
C ALA A 108 -1.25 0.98 -7.86
N PHE A 109 -1.50 0.84 -6.54
CA PHE A 109 -0.45 0.94 -5.53
C PHE A 109 0.58 -0.18 -5.64
N MET A 110 0.14 -1.43 -5.81
CA MET A 110 1.03 -2.57 -6.01
C MET A 110 1.84 -2.45 -7.31
N GLU A 111 1.26 -1.86 -8.35
CA GLU A 111 1.98 -1.61 -9.61
C GLU A 111 3.02 -0.49 -9.48
N PHE A 112 2.72 0.52 -8.67
CA PHE A 112 3.73 1.48 -8.23
C PHE A 112 4.88 0.79 -7.46
N VAL A 113 4.57 -0.11 -6.52
CA VAL A 113 5.58 -0.89 -5.78
C VAL A 113 6.44 -1.72 -6.76
N ARG A 114 5.80 -2.44 -7.69
CA ARG A 114 6.46 -3.25 -8.72
C ARG A 114 7.42 -2.43 -9.57
N SER A 115 7.04 -1.21 -9.93
CA SER A 115 7.90 -0.31 -10.72
C SER A 115 9.14 0.21 -9.99
N LYS A 116 9.15 0.14 -8.65
CA LYS A 116 10.19 0.73 -7.79
C LYS A 116 11.00 -0.28 -6.99
N ILE A 117 10.52 -1.52 -6.84
CA ILE A 117 11.20 -2.53 -6.05
C ILE A 117 12.59 -2.81 -6.64
N VAL A 118 13.61 -2.64 -5.82
CA VAL A 118 14.99 -3.00 -6.19
C VAL A 118 15.27 -4.39 -5.63
N VAL A 119 15.50 -5.35 -6.52
CA VAL A 119 15.98 -6.68 -6.17
C VAL A 119 17.49 -6.59 -5.98
N ARG A 120 17.97 -6.95 -4.80
CA ARG A 120 19.42 -7.10 -4.60
C ARG A 120 19.85 -8.39 -5.28
N GLU A 121 20.69 -8.29 -6.31
CA GLU A 121 21.40 -9.47 -6.81
C GLU A 121 22.36 -9.92 -5.70
N ASN A 122 22.33 -11.21 -5.37
CA ASN A 122 23.33 -11.80 -4.47
C ASN A 122 24.67 -11.80 -5.22
N ILE A 123 25.60 -10.93 -4.80
CA ILE A 123 27.02 -11.01 -5.17
C ILE A 123 27.71 -11.99 -4.20
#